data_AF-A0AAD6WSJ5-F1
#
_entry.id   AF-A0AAD6WSJ5-F1
#
_cell.length_a   1.000
_cell.length_b   1.000
_cell.length_c   1.000
_cell.angle_alpha   90.00
_cell.angle_beta   90.00
_cell.angle_gamma   90.00
#
_symmetry.space_group_name_H-M   'P 1'
#
loop_
_entity.id
_entity.type
_entity.pdbx_description
1 polymer ?
#
loop_
_entity_poly.entity_id
_entity_poly.type
_entity_poly.pdbx_seq_one_letter_code
_entity_poly.pdbx_strand_id
1 'polypeptide(L)'
;MSAMQTTKRRRPESSDGAPADPVRSDIWFDDGNIILQADNTQFRVYKGSLYHFSEVLKTAMENMGDSKGAEGCPLLFLSDSTVELGYVLRALFYRSYPDNTPIAFDVNVAFLRLGRKYEMKPLYDSAQTRITKAFPSSVEEYYPTDLLNFITERRGNIAAESIVIARELELRHLLPAAFWFMARRFELLGDDKANSLSPTRRQSFWR
;
A
#
# COMPACT_ATOMS: atom_id res chain seq x y z
N MET A 1 11.86 -69.34 -4.23
CA MET A 1 12.59 -68.35 -5.04
C MET A 1 11.67 -67.17 -5.25
N SER A 2 12.04 -66.03 -4.67
CA SER A 2 11.23 -64.80 -4.58
C SER A 2 11.33 -64.01 -5.90
N ALA A 3 10.21 -63.50 -6.40
CA ALA A 3 10.18 -62.59 -7.56
C ALA A 3 9.37 -61.34 -7.21
N MET A 4 10.02 -60.20 -7.43
CA MET A 4 9.62 -58.84 -7.09
C MET A 4 8.36 -58.40 -7.84
N GLN A 5 7.42 -57.77 -7.13
CA GLN A 5 6.41 -56.90 -7.74
C GLN A 5 6.70 -55.45 -7.37
N THR A 6 7.10 -54.68 -8.38
CA THR A 6 7.36 -53.25 -8.32
C THR A 6 6.08 -52.47 -8.04
N THR A 7 6.00 -51.85 -6.86
CA THR A 7 4.92 -50.96 -6.46
C THR A 7 5.01 -49.66 -7.24
N LYS A 8 4.17 -49.51 -8.27
CA LYS A 8 3.97 -48.26 -9.02
C LYS A 8 3.31 -47.25 -8.09
N ARG A 9 4.11 -46.35 -7.50
CA ARG A 9 3.63 -45.24 -6.64
C ARG A 9 2.63 -44.40 -7.42
N ARG A 10 1.37 -44.40 -6.94
CA ARG A 10 0.30 -43.49 -7.36
C ARG A 10 0.72 -42.07 -6.98
N ARG A 11 0.88 -41.21 -7.98
CA ARG A 11 1.09 -39.77 -7.82
C ARG A 11 -0.24 -39.20 -7.27
N PRO A 12 -0.26 -38.46 -6.15
CA PRO A 12 -1.47 -37.77 -5.74
C PRO A 12 -1.71 -36.66 -6.76
N GLU A 13 -2.89 -36.70 -7.39
CA GLU A 13 -3.43 -35.58 -8.15
C GLU A 13 -3.47 -34.39 -7.19
N SER A 14 -2.68 -33.37 -7.51
CA SER A 14 -2.80 -32.07 -6.88
C SER A 14 -4.22 -31.59 -7.12
N SER A 15 -5.00 -31.49 -6.05
CA SER A 15 -6.31 -30.87 -6.05
C SER A 15 -6.18 -29.47 -6.63
N ASP A 16 -6.64 -29.31 -7.87
CA ASP A 16 -6.94 -28.02 -8.49
C ASP A 16 -7.80 -27.23 -7.51
N GLY A 17 -7.21 -26.20 -6.92
CA GLY A 17 -7.93 -25.23 -6.12
C GLY A 17 -8.83 -24.46 -7.07
N ALA A 18 -10.12 -24.81 -7.10
CA ALA A 18 -11.13 -23.98 -7.75
C ALA A 18 -10.93 -22.53 -7.27
N PRO A 19 -10.93 -21.53 -8.17
CA PRO A 19 -10.80 -20.15 -7.77
C PRO A 19 -11.92 -19.83 -6.78
N ALA A 20 -11.52 -19.36 -5.59
CA ALA A 20 -12.48 -18.96 -4.56
C ALA A 20 -13.39 -17.88 -5.11
N ASP A 21 -14.66 -17.89 -4.72
CA ASP A 21 -15.60 -16.86 -5.14
C ASP A 21 -15.10 -15.47 -4.71
N PRO A 22 -15.27 -14.43 -5.56
CA PRO A 22 -14.88 -13.07 -5.20
C PRO A 22 -15.60 -12.57 -3.95
N VAL A 23 -14.85 -11.89 -3.08
CA VAL A 23 -15.36 -11.32 -1.82
C VAL A 23 -15.83 -9.89 -2.06
N ARG A 24 -17.05 -9.58 -1.64
CA ARG A 24 -17.58 -8.21 -1.65
C ARG A 24 -16.89 -7.36 -0.57
N SER A 25 -16.37 -6.20 -0.95
CA SER A 25 -15.85 -5.19 -0.03
C SER A 25 -16.96 -4.42 0.69
N ASP A 26 -16.57 -3.64 1.70
CA ASP A 26 -17.45 -2.69 2.39
C ASP A 26 -17.77 -1.45 1.55
N ILE A 27 -17.02 -1.19 0.47
CA ILE A 27 -17.31 -0.12 -0.49
C ILE A 27 -18.22 -0.69 -1.58
N TRP A 28 -19.52 -0.60 -1.32
CA TRP A 28 -20.53 -1.12 -2.22
C TRP A 28 -21.75 -0.22 -2.28
N PHE A 29 -21.96 0.38 -3.45
CA PHE A 29 -23.14 1.17 -3.76
C PHE A 29 -24.16 0.29 -4.48
N ASP A 30 -25.36 0.15 -3.90
CA ASP A 30 -26.40 -0.75 -4.43
C ASP A 30 -26.87 -0.32 -5.84
N ASP A 31 -26.85 0.97 -6.13
CA ASP A 31 -27.12 1.58 -7.45
C ASP A 31 -25.83 1.80 -8.28
N GLY A 32 -24.69 1.29 -7.82
CA GLY A 32 -23.42 1.38 -8.55
C GLY A 32 -23.49 0.68 -9.90
N ASN A 33 -22.83 1.27 -10.90
CA ASN A 33 -22.93 0.89 -12.31
C ASN A 33 -21.61 0.34 -12.90
N ILE A 34 -20.62 0.08 -12.05
CA ILE A 34 -19.40 -0.67 -12.37
C ILE A 34 -18.94 -1.46 -11.15
N ILE A 35 -18.41 -2.66 -11.39
CA ILE A 35 -17.65 -3.42 -10.40
C ILE A 35 -16.18 -3.36 -10.77
N LEU A 36 -15.35 -2.92 -9.82
CA LEU A 36 -13.90 -3.06 -9.88
C LEU A 36 -13.50 -4.31 -9.11
N GLN A 37 -12.60 -5.11 -9.65
CA GLN A 37 -12.02 -6.24 -8.93
C GLN A 37 -10.50 -6.08 -8.81
N ALA A 38 -10.00 -6.12 -7.59
CA ALA A 38 -8.58 -6.21 -7.27
C ALA A 38 -8.36 -7.47 -6.44
N ASP A 39 -7.36 -8.28 -6.81
CA ASP A 39 -7.18 -9.63 -6.27
C ASP A 39 -8.50 -10.44 -6.31
N ASN A 40 -8.91 -11.00 -5.16
CA ASN A 40 -10.20 -11.67 -4.97
C ASN A 40 -11.28 -10.75 -4.34
N THR A 41 -11.13 -9.43 -4.41
CA THR A 41 -12.05 -8.48 -3.77
C THR A 41 -12.73 -7.58 -4.79
N GLN A 42 -14.06 -7.42 -4.64
CA GLN A 42 -14.88 -6.61 -5.52
C GLN A 42 -15.42 -5.35 -4.83
N PHE A 43 -15.44 -4.26 -5.58
CA PHE A 43 -15.93 -2.94 -5.19
C PHE A 43 -16.98 -2.51 -6.19
N ARG A 44 -18.19 -2.14 -5.74
CA ARG A 44 -19.25 -1.66 -6.64
C ARG A 44 -19.40 -0.16 -6.47
N VAL A 45 -19.12 0.60 -7.54
CA VAL A 45 -19.00 2.07 -7.52
C VAL A 45 -19.61 2.71 -8.77
N TYR A 46 -19.41 4.02 -8.94
CA TYR A 46 -19.95 4.79 -10.07
C TYR A 46 -18.89 5.12 -11.12
N LYS A 47 -19.15 4.75 -12.38
CA LYS A 47 -18.29 5.05 -13.55
C LYS A 47 -18.00 6.53 -13.70
N GLY A 48 -19.05 7.37 -13.63
CA GLY A 48 -18.92 8.81 -13.84
C GLY A 48 -17.96 9.48 -12.86
N SER A 49 -17.95 9.03 -11.60
CA SER A 49 -16.98 9.51 -10.61
C SER A 49 -15.56 9.08 -10.96
N LEU A 50 -15.35 7.81 -11.32
CA LEU A 50 -14.02 7.33 -11.73
C LEU A 50 -13.49 8.07 -12.97
N TYR A 51 -14.35 8.33 -13.96
CA TYR A 51 -14.00 9.11 -15.16
C TYR A 51 -13.57 10.53 -14.81
N HIS A 52 -14.23 11.16 -13.84
CA HIS A 52 -13.87 12.50 -13.39
C HIS A 52 -12.46 12.55 -12.78
N PHE A 53 -12.06 11.50 -12.07
CA PHE A 53 -10.77 11.47 -11.37
C PHE A 53 -9.62 10.89 -12.18
N SER A 54 -9.91 10.09 -13.22
CA SER A 54 -8.89 9.37 -13.98
C SER A 54 -9.29 9.12 -15.43
N GLU A 55 -8.58 9.74 -16.35
CA GLU A 55 -8.72 9.46 -17.78
C GLU A 55 -8.22 8.04 -18.11
N VAL A 56 -7.18 7.56 -17.42
CA VAL A 56 -6.66 6.19 -17.59
C VAL A 56 -7.73 5.14 -17.28
N LEU A 57 -8.46 5.29 -16.16
CA LEU A 57 -9.55 4.38 -15.81
C LEU A 57 -10.72 4.51 -16.78
N LYS A 58 -11.01 5.71 -17.27
CA LYS A 58 -12.03 5.91 -18.31
C LYS A 58 -11.67 5.14 -19.58
N THR A 59 -10.46 5.31 -20.11
CA THR A 59 -9.98 4.55 -21.27
C THR A 59 -9.99 3.04 -21.00
N ALA A 60 -9.60 2.59 -19.81
CA ALA A 60 -9.64 1.17 -19.46
C ALA A 60 -11.07 0.61 -19.45
N MET A 61 -12.04 1.37 -18.96
CA MET A 61 -13.47 1.00 -18.98
C MET A 61 -14.09 1.10 -20.37
N GLU A 62 -13.67 2.02 -21.22
CA GLU A 62 -14.16 2.10 -22.60
C GLU A 62 -13.66 0.94 -23.47
N ASN A 63 -12.47 0.42 -23.14
CA ASN A 63 -11.88 -0.76 -23.78
C ASN A 63 -12.24 -2.07 -23.07
N MET A 64 -13.09 -2.03 -22.04
CA MET A 64 -13.56 -3.25 -21.39
C MET A 64 -14.49 -3.99 -22.37
N GLY A 65 -14.20 -5.26 -22.63
CA GLY A 65 -15.12 -6.11 -23.38
C GLY A 65 -16.41 -6.39 -22.60
N ASP A 66 -17.17 -7.40 -23.02
CA ASP A 66 -18.42 -7.82 -22.37
C ASP A 66 -18.25 -8.53 -21.01
N SER A 67 -17.17 -8.24 -20.28
CA SER A 67 -16.93 -8.78 -18.94
C SER A 67 -17.98 -8.26 -17.96
N LYS A 68 -18.77 -9.18 -17.42
CA LYS A 68 -19.84 -8.90 -16.45
C LYS A 68 -19.50 -9.55 -15.12
N GLY A 69 -19.65 -8.77 -14.06
CA GLY A 69 -19.54 -9.23 -12.68
C GLY A 69 -20.91 -9.59 -12.12
N ALA A 70 -21.03 -9.46 -10.80
CA ALA A 70 -22.29 -9.68 -10.10
C ALA A 70 -23.44 -8.86 -10.72
N GLU A 71 -24.62 -9.47 -10.80
CA GLU A 71 -25.86 -8.84 -11.25
C GLU A 71 -25.80 -8.27 -12.69
N GLY A 72 -24.88 -8.77 -13.52
CA GLY A 72 -24.71 -8.29 -14.90
C GLY A 72 -24.07 -6.91 -15.01
N CYS A 73 -23.57 -6.36 -13.90
CA CYS A 73 -22.85 -5.10 -13.87
C CYS A 73 -21.49 -5.25 -14.60
N PRO A 74 -21.04 -4.29 -15.41
CA PRO A 74 -19.74 -4.40 -16.07
C PRO A 74 -18.61 -4.55 -15.03
N LEU A 75 -17.66 -5.46 -15.30
CA LEU A 75 -16.55 -5.80 -14.40
C LEU A 75 -15.20 -5.41 -14.99
N LEU A 76 -14.47 -4.54 -14.29
CA LEU A 76 -13.10 -4.17 -14.60
C LEU A 76 -12.13 -4.82 -13.61
N PHE A 77 -11.22 -5.65 -14.13
CA PHE A 77 -10.14 -6.23 -13.35
C PHE A 77 -8.96 -5.25 -13.26
N LEU A 78 -8.45 -5.05 -12.06
CA LEU A 78 -7.31 -4.21 -11.74
C LEU A 78 -6.24 -5.05 -11.07
N SER A 79 -4.98 -4.82 -11.45
CA SER A 79 -3.82 -5.50 -10.88
C SER A 79 -3.30 -4.87 -9.58
N ASP A 80 -4.08 -3.98 -8.98
CA ASP A 80 -3.69 -3.24 -7.78
C ASP A 80 -3.89 -4.07 -6.51
N SER A 81 -3.21 -3.67 -5.44
CA SER A 81 -3.52 -4.14 -4.10
C SER A 81 -4.96 -3.76 -3.72
N THR A 82 -5.73 -4.75 -3.27
CA THR A 82 -7.06 -4.53 -2.68
C THR A 82 -7.07 -3.43 -1.61
N VAL A 83 -6.03 -3.39 -0.77
CA VAL A 83 -5.94 -2.43 0.35
C VAL A 83 -5.70 -1.01 -0.15
N GLU A 84 -4.73 -0.84 -1.06
CA GLU A 84 -4.40 0.47 -1.63
C GLU A 84 -5.55 1.03 -2.46
N LEU A 85 -6.19 0.17 -3.27
CA LEU A 85 -7.38 0.55 -4.03
C LEU A 85 -8.51 0.98 -3.09
N GLY A 86 -8.73 0.25 -1.99
CA GLY A 86 -9.67 0.62 -0.95
C GLY A 86 -9.41 2.02 -0.38
N TYR A 87 -8.16 2.38 -0.10
CA TYR A 87 -7.83 3.74 0.37
C TYR A 87 -8.18 4.82 -0.66
N VAL A 88 -7.83 4.61 -1.94
CA VAL A 88 -8.15 5.55 -3.01
C VAL A 88 -9.67 5.70 -3.16
N LEU A 89 -10.41 4.61 -3.22
CA LEU A 89 -11.87 4.65 -3.36
C LEU A 89 -12.54 5.37 -2.17
N ARG A 90 -12.04 5.19 -0.94
CA ARG A 90 -12.55 5.97 0.21
C ARG A 90 -12.30 7.46 0.09
N ALA A 91 -11.18 7.86 -0.50
CA ALA A 91 -10.89 9.26 -0.79
C ALA A 91 -11.89 9.84 -1.81
N LEU A 92 -12.15 9.09 -2.89
CA LEU A 92 -13.01 9.54 -3.98
C LEU A 92 -14.49 9.60 -3.60
N PHE A 93 -14.99 8.60 -2.87
CA PHE A 93 -16.43 8.44 -2.62
C PHE A 93 -16.90 8.87 -1.23
N TYR A 94 -16.05 8.73 -0.21
CA TYR A 94 -16.43 9.06 1.18
C TYR A 94 -15.73 10.33 1.71
N ARG A 95 -14.89 10.99 0.90
CA ARG A 95 -14.07 12.12 1.34
C ARG A 95 -13.26 11.81 2.61
N SER A 96 -12.93 10.53 2.79
CA SER A 96 -11.96 10.12 3.78
C SER A 96 -10.65 10.79 3.40
N TYR A 97 -9.87 11.29 4.37
CA TYR A 97 -8.60 12.01 4.14
C TYR A 97 -8.74 13.47 3.66
N PRO A 98 -9.35 14.37 4.45
CA PRO A 98 -9.39 15.80 4.15
C PRO A 98 -7.99 16.39 3.98
N ASP A 99 -7.87 17.40 3.11
CA ASP A 99 -6.64 18.16 2.97
C ASP A 99 -6.23 18.80 4.30
N ASN A 100 -4.92 18.92 4.50
CA ASN A 100 -4.31 19.45 5.74
C ASN A 100 -4.53 18.64 7.02
N THR A 101 -5.08 17.43 6.93
CA THR A 101 -5.08 16.48 8.06
C THR A 101 -3.93 15.48 7.93
N PRO A 102 -3.28 15.11 9.05
CA PRO A 102 -2.36 13.99 9.04
C PRO A 102 -3.14 12.70 8.72
N ILE A 103 -2.56 11.83 7.90
CA ILE A 103 -3.17 10.54 7.53
C ILE A 103 -2.12 9.42 7.62
N ALA A 104 -2.54 8.16 7.65
CA ALA A 104 -1.63 7.03 7.76
C ALA A 104 -0.59 7.02 6.62
N PHE A 105 0.62 6.54 6.91
CA PHE A 105 1.70 6.48 5.92
C PHE A 105 1.29 5.64 4.70
N ASP A 106 0.71 4.46 4.94
CA ASP A 106 0.23 3.53 3.91
C ASP A 106 -0.79 4.17 2.97
N VAL A 107 -1.63 5.07 3.47
CA VAL A 107 -2.60 5.82 2.65
C VAL A 107 -1.88 6.79 1.73
N ASN A 108 -0.87 7.51 2.22
CA ASN A 108 -0.05 8.38 1.36
C ASN A 108 0.69 7.56 0.29
N VAL A 109 1.21 6.39 0.64
CA VAL A 109 1.86 5.48 -0.32
C VAL A 109 0.89 5.03 -1.41
N ALA A 110 -0.33 4.61 -1.04
CA ALA A 110 -1.37 4.23 -1.99
C ALA A 110 -1.71 5.39 -2.94
N PHE A 111 -1.85 6.61 -2.41
CA PHE A 111 -2.13 7.80 -3.22
C PHE A 111 -0.99 8.13 -4.17
N LEU A 112 0.26 8.00 -3.75
CA LEU A 112 1.40 8.21 -4.63
C LEU A 112 1.48 7.16 -5.74
N ARG A 113 1.30 5.87 -5.41
CA ARG A 113 1.37 4.77 -6.39
C ARG A 113 0.21 4.81 -7.38
N LEU A 114 -1.02 4.75 -6.88
CA LEU A 114 -2.22 4.66 -7.70
C LEU A 114 -2.57 6.01 -8.31
N GLY A 115 -2.28 7.12 -7.62
CA GLY A 115 -2.44 8.45 -8.20
C GLY A 115 -1.50 8.69 -9.38
N ARG A 116 -0.28 8.14 -9.37
CA ARG A 116 0.60 8.15 -10.54
C ARG A 116 0.11 7.21 -11.63
N LYS A 117 -0.23 5.97 -11.28
CA LYS A 117 -0.68 4.92 -12.23
C LYS A 117 -1.94 5.33 -13.00
N TYR A 118 -2.89 5.94 -12.31
CA TYR A 118 -4.19 6.33 -12.86
C TYR A 118 -4.30 7.83 -13.12
N GLU A 119 -3.20 8.57 -13.03
CA GLU A 119 -3.15 10.02 -13.26
C GLU A 119 -4.15 10.83 -12.40
N MET A 120 -4.43 10.36 -11.19
CA MET A 120 -5.27 11.06 -10.22
C MET A 120 -4.47 12.15 -9.51
N LYS A 121 -4.15 13.21 -10.26
CA LYS A 121 -3.25 14.29 -9.84
C LYS A 121 -3.57 14.88 -8.45
N PRO A 122 -4.83 15.17 -8.07
CA PRO A 122 -5.13 15.72 -6.74
C PRO A 122 -4.67 14.80 -5.58
N LEU A 123 -4.83 13.48 -5.72
CA LEU A 123 -4.39 12.53 -4.70
C LEU A 123 -2.86 12.46 -4.64
N TYR A 124 -2.22 12.40 -5.81
CA TYR A 124 -0.76 12.35 -5.93
C TYR A 124 -0.10 13.59 -5.31
N ASP A 125 -0.53 14.78 -5.72
CA ASP A 125 0.07 16.05 -5.28
C ASP A 125 -0.14 16.27 -3.77
N SER A 126 -1.32 15.93 -3.25
CA SER A 126 -1.63 16.02 -1.82
C SER A 126 -0.76 15.07 -0.99
N ALA A 127 -0.58 13.82 -1.43
CA ALA A 127 0.31 12.87 -0.78
C ALA A 127 1.79 13.26 -0.88
N GLN A 128 2.24 13.74 -2.04
CA GLN A 128 3.61 14.21 -2.26
C GLN A 128 3.93 15.39 -1.33
N THR A 129 2.98 16.31 -1.16
CA THR A 129 3.11 17.44 -0.25
C THR A 129 3.26 16.97 1.20
N ARG A 130 2.41 16.05 1.67
CA ARG A 130 2.50 15.51 3.03
C ARG A 130 3.82 14.76 3.26
N ILE A 131 4.21 13.88 2.34
CA ILE A 131 5.44 13.08 2.46
C ILE A 131 6.69 13.96 2.41
N THR A 132 6.73 14.99 1.57
CA THR A 132 7.88 15.91 1.52
C THR A 132 8.02 16.72 2.80
N LYS A 133 6.91 17.14 3.41
CA LYS A 133 6.94 17.80 4.73
C LYS A 133 7.32 16.84 5.86
N ALA A 134 6.91 15.57 5.74
CA ALA A 134 7.28 14.50 6.65
C ALA A 134 8.75 14.07 6.53
N PHE A 135 9.36 14.21 5.35
CA PHE A 135 10.73 13.83 5.04
C PHE A 135 11.39 14.92 4.19
N PRO A 136 11.83 16.04 4.81
CA PRO A 136 12.44 17.15 4.10
C PRO A 136 13.79 16.76 3.50
N SER A 137 14.25 17.53 2.52
CA SER A 137 15.53 17.27 1.83
C SER A 137 16.77 17.70 2.65
N SER A 138 16.60 18.55 3.65
CA SER A 138 17.64 18.96 4.59
C SER A 138 17.40 18.32 5.95
N VAL A 139 18.49 17.80 6.54
CA VAL A 139 18.48 17.17 7.87
C VAL A 139 18.42 18.23 8.96
N GLU A 140 18.97 19.42 8.69
CA GLU A 140 18.96 20.58 9.60
C GLU A 140 17.54 21.12 9.84
N GLU A 141 16.63 20.89 8.89
CA GLU A 141 15.22 21.27 8.96
C GLU A 141 14.32 20.21 9.62
N TYR A 142 14.89 19.07 10.02
CA TYR A 142 14.10 17.92 10.44
C TYR A 142 13.96 17.80 11.96
N TYR A 143 12.74 18.01 12.47
CA TYR A 143 12.36 17.65 13.84
C TYR A 143 11.45 16.42 13.85
N PRO A 144 11.73 15.37 14.64
CA PRO A 144 10.90 14.16 14.69
C PRO A 144 9.42 14.40 15.04
N THR A 145 9.13 15.51 15.73
CA THR A 145 7.78 15.97 16.07
C THR A 145 7.00 16.39 14.82
N ASP A 146 7.66 16.90 13.78
CA ASP A 146 7.02 17.35 12.55
C ASP A 146 6.42 16.18 11.77
N LEU A 147 6.98 14.97 11.90
CA LEU A 147 6.44 13.77 11.26
C LEU A 147 4.98 13.51 11.68
N LEU A 148 4.64 13.75 12.96
CA LEU A 148 3.30 13.53 13.49
C LEU A 148 2.29 14.59 13.03
N ASN A 149 2.77 15.75 12.56
CA ASN A 149 1.91 16.78 11.97
C ASN A 149 1.39 16.37 10.59
N PHE A 150 1.98 15.35 9.97
CA PHE A 150 1.63 14.90 8.61
C PHE A 150 1.23 13.42 8.53
N ILE A 151 1.64 12.59 9.50
CA ILE A 151 1.41 11.14 9.50
C ILE A 151 0.88 10.65 10.86
N THR A 152 -0.28 10.01 10.89
CA THR A 152 -0.94 9.51 12.12
C THR A 152 -0.49 8.12 12.56
N GLU A 153 -0.48 7.15 11.64
CA GLU A 153 -0.19 5.75 11.96
C GLU A 153 1.19 5.32 11.49
N ARG A 154 1.93 4.65 12.39
CA ARG A 154 3.26 4.08 12.12
C ARG A 154 3.22 2.56 12.18
N ARG A 155 2.71 1.93 11.12
CA ARG A 155 2.96 0.50 10.92
C ARG A 155 4.38 0.33 10.36
N GLY A 156 5.03 -0.78 10.73
CA GLY A 156 6.34 -1.13 10.20
C GLY A 156 7.46 -0.13 10.52
N ASN A 157 8.44 -0.07 9.62
CA ASN A 157 9.60 0.82 9.73
C ASN A 157 9.46 1.89 8.66
N ILE A 158 8.74 2.98 8.98
CA ILE A 158 8.50 4.09 8.05
C ILE A 158 9.81 4.55 7.40
N ALA A 159 10.93 4.63 8.14
CA ALA A 159 12.21 5.02 7.56
C ALA A 159 12.61 4.14 6.36
N ALA A 160 12.50 2.82 6.54
CA ALA A 160 12.82 1.85 5.51
C ALA A 160 11.84 1.92 4.36
N GLU A 161 10.55 2.00 4.66
CA GLU A 161 9.50 2.07 3.66
C GLU A 161 9.59 3.36 2.84
N SER A 162 9.86 4.51 3.49
CA SER A 162 10.12 5.78 2.80
C SER A 162 11.31 5.69 1.84
N ILE A 163 12.39 4.96 2.19
CA ILE A 163 13.51 4.73 1.25
C ILE A 163 13.08 3.89 0.06
N VAL A 164 12.31 2.82 0.29
CA VAL A 164 11.79 1.94 -0.77
C VAL A 164 10.91 2.75 -1.72
N ILE A 165 9.95 3.51 -1.17
CA ILE A 165 9.02 4.33 -1.94
C ILE A 165 9.75 5.47 -2.66
N ALA A 166 10.71 6.13 -2.02
CA ALA A 166 11.51 7.18 -2.65
C ALA A 166 12.28 6.66 -3.88
N ARG A 167 12.71 5.40 -3.86
CA ARG A 167 13.37 4.76 -5.01
C ARG A 167 12.36 4.35 -6.08
N GLU A 168 11.26 3.70 -5.68
CA GLU A 168 10.20 3.23 -6.59
C GLU A 168 9.51 4.37 -7.34
N LEU A 169 9.33 5.51 -6.67
CA LEU A 169 8.64 6.67 -7.20
C LEU A 169 9.58 7.78 -7.70
N GLU A 170 10.89 7.54 -7.67
CA GLU A 170 11.93 8.50 -8.03
C GLU A 170 11.92 9.81 -7.21
N LEU A 171 11.35 9.78 -6.00
CA LEU A 171 11.32 10.89 -5.05
C LEU A 171 12.65 10.97 -4.26
N ARG A 172 13.77 11.14 -4.98
CA ARG A 172 15.13 11.07 -4.41
C ARG A 172 15.39 12.12 -3.32
N HIS A 173 14.67 13.23 -3.34
CA HIS A 173 14.80 14.31 -2.34
C HIS A 173 14.38 13.87 -0.94
N LEU A 174 13.62 12.78 -0.79
CA LEU A 174 13.21 12.23 0.51
C LEU A 174 14.32 11.40 1.18
N LEU A 175 15.30 10.92 0.41
CA LEU A 175 16.30 9.96 0.88
C LEU A 175 17.17 10.47 2.04
N PRO A 176 17.66 11.74 2.05
CA PRO A 176 18.49 12.24 3.15
C PRO A 176 17.81 12.13 4.51
N ALA A 177 16.59 12.67 4.66
CA ALA A 177 15.84 12.57 5.91
C ALA A 177 15.45 11.13 6.25
N ALA A 178 15.08 10.30 5.26
CA ALA A 178 14.72 8.91 5.52
C ALA A 178 15.92 8.07 6.03
N PHE A 179 17.12 8.26 5.46
CA PHE A 179 18.35 7.62 5.95
C PHE A 179 18.74 8.12 7.33
N TRP A 180 18.65 9.44 7.57
CA TRP A 180 18.92 10.02 8.88
C TRP A 180 17.98 9.45 9.95
N PHE A 181 16.68 9.40 9.66
CA PHE A 181 15.67 8.87 10.58
C PHE A 181 15.91 7.37 10.88
N MET A 182 16.33 6.60 9.87
CA MET A 182 16.72 5.20 10.05
C MET A 182 17.93 5.08 10.99
N ALA A 183 19.01 5.83 10.72
CA ALA A 183 20.23 5.80 11.53
C ALA A 183 19.95 6.18 12.99
N ARG A 184 19.20 7.28 13.21
CA ARG A 184 18.85 7.76 14.55
C ARG A 184 18.00 6.75 15.34
N ARG A 185 17.09 6.04 14.66
CA ARG A 185 16.28 4.98 15.30
C ARG A 185 17.14 3.81 15.78
N PHE A 186 18.18 3.43 15.04
CA PHE A 186 19.10 2.37 15.46
C PHE A 186 19.98 2.79 16.65
N GLU A 187 20.42 4.04 16.71
CA GLU A 187 21.16 4.59 17.86
C GLU A 187 20.33 4.48 19.14
N LEU A 188 19.08 4.96 19.12
CA LEU A 188 18.18 4.92 20.28
C LEU A 188 17.88 3.50 20.76
N LEU A 189 17.65 2.57 19.84
CA LEU A 189 17.44 1.16 20.19
C LEU A 189 18.71 0.50 20.77
N GLY A 190 19.89 0.96 20.35
CA GLY A 190 21.16 0.55 20.92
C GLY A 190 21.33 1.04 22.36
N ASP A 191 21.00 2.31 22.61
CA ASP A 191 21.06 2.93 23.93
C ASP A 191 20.06 2.32 24.91
N ASP A 192 18.82 2.04 24.49
CA ASP A 192 17.81 1.37 25.32
C ASP A 192 18.23 -0.05 25.71
N LYS A 193 18.85 -0.78 24.79
CA LYS A 193 19.41 -2.11 25.07
C LYS A 193 20.62 -2.03 26.00
N ALA A 194 21.50 -1.03 25.83
CA ALA A 194 22.64 -0.81 26.71
C ALA A 194 22.24 -0.32 28.12
N ASN A 195 21.11 0.37 28.24
CA ASN A 195 20.56 0.86 29.50
C ASN A 195 19.67 -0.16 30.23
N SER A 196 19.10 -1.14 29.52
CA SER A 196 18.35 -2.26 30.13
C SER A 196 19.22 -3.44 30.56
N LEU A 197 20.50 -3.45 30.19
CA LEU A 197 21.49 -4.43 30.66
C LEU A 197 22.08 -4.01 32.03
N SER A 198 22.04 -4.92 33.01
CA SER A 198 22.63 -4.71 34.35
C SER A 198 24.12 -4.30 34.26
N PRO A 199 24.64 -3.49 35.21
CA PRO A 199 25.99 -2.90 35.13
C PRO A 199 27.12 -3.89 34.86
N THR A 200 26.97 -5.14 35.29
CA THR A 200 27.96 -6.21 35.16
C THR A 200 28.18 -6.71 33.73
N ARG A 201 27.28 -6.41 32.78
CA ARG A 201 27.38 -6.84 31.36
C ARG A 201 27.93 -5.79 30.41
N ARG A 202 28.22 -4.57 30.87
CA ARG A 202 28.75 -3.48 30.02
C ARG A 202 30.21 -3.68 29.59
N GLN A 203 30.98 -4.54 30.26
CA GLN A 203 32.41 -4.71 30.00
C GLN A 203 32.78 -5.77 28.96
N SER A 204 31.83 -6.56 28.45
CA SER A 204 32.12 -7.67 27.52
C SER A 204 31.76 -7.39 26.06
N PHE A 205 31.32 -6.19 25.70
CA PHE A 205 30.86 -5.86 24.34
C PHE A 205 31.95 -5.23 23.44
N TRP A 206 33.13 -4.92 23.98
CA TRP A 206 34.27 -4.38 23.25
C TRP A 206 35.55 -5.21 23.47
N ARG A 207 35.44 -6.54 23.34
CA ARG A 207 36.59 -7.43 23.14
C ARG A 207 36.34 -8.35 21.96
#